data_AF-K1ET99-F1
#
_entry.id   AF-K1ET99-F1
#
_cell.length_a   1.000
_cell.length_b   1.000
_cell.length_c   1.000
_cell.angle_alpha   90.00
_cell.angle_beta   90.00
_cell.angle_gamma   90.00
#
_symmetry.space_group_name_H-M   'P 1'
#
loop_
_entity.id
_entity.type
_entity.pdbx_description
1 polymer ?
#
loop_
_entity_poly.entity_id
_entity_poly.type
_entity_poly.pdbx_seq_one_letter_code
_entity_poly.pdbx_strand_id
1 'polypeptide(L)' 'YRTLAEVEYATAGWVDWYNNTRLHSTLGMMTPVEYEQAHYAVLIREPQPV' A
#
# COMPACT_ATOMS: atom_id res chain seq x y z
N TYR A 1 -16.80 16.88 -6.83
CA TYR A 1 -17.49 16.25 -5.69
C TYR A 1 -18.48 17.24 -5.12
N ARG A 2 -19.74 16.82 -4.99
CA ARG A 2 -20.89 17.61 -4.54
C ARG A 2 -21.54 17.00 -3.30
N THR A 3 -21.29 15.72 -3.03
CA THR A 3 -21.78 15.02 -1.83
C THR A 3 -20.61 14.37 -1.08
N LEU A 4 -20.81 14.06 0.21
CA LEU A 4 -19.84 13.32 1.00
C LEU A 4 -19.50 11.96 0.37
N ALA A 5 -20.52 11.22 -0.08
CA ALA A 5 -20.35 9.92 -0.72
C ALA A 5 -19.47 9.98 -1.99
N GLU A 6 -19.56 11.05 -2.79
CA GLU A 6 -18.70 11.22 -3.96
C GLU A 6 -17.23 11.45 -3.56
N VAL A 7 -16.98 12.16 -2.46
CA VAL A 7 -15.62 12.37 -1.93
C VAL A 7 -15.07 11.05 -1.40
N GLU A 8 -15.84 10.33 -0.58
CA GLU A 8 -15.45 9.04 -0.02
C GLU A 8 -15.09 8.04 -1.12
N TYR A 9 -15.92 7.95 -2.17
CA TYR A 9 -15.64 7.07 -3.30
C TYR A 9 -14.34 7.43 -4.02
N ALA A 10 -14.12 8.72 -4.28
CA ALA A 10 -12.90 9.17 -4.95
C ALA A 10 -11.65 8.96 -4.10
N THR A 11 -11.75 9.19 -2.79
CA THR A 11 -10.66 8.93 -1.85
C THR A 11 -10.37 7.44 -1.77
N ALA A 12 -11.39 6.58 -1.67
CA ALA A 12 -11.21 5.13 -1.68
C ALA A 12 -10.53 4.65 -2.97
N GLY A 13 -10.97 5.15 -4.14
CA GLY A 13 -10.34 4.84 -5.42
C GLY A 13 -8.89 5.32 -5.52
N TRP A 14 -8.58 6.50 -4.98
CA TRP A 14 -7.20 6.99 -4.94
C TRP A 14 -6.31 6.14 -4.04
N VAL A 15 -6.80 5.76 -2.85
CA VAL A 15 -6.07 4.90 -1.90
C VAL A 15 -5.80 3.53 -2.52
N ASP A 16 -6.80 2.93 -3.18
CA ASP A 16 -6.64 1.66 -3.88
C ASP A 16 -5.57 1.75 -4.98
N TRP A 17 -5.66 2.74 -5.86
CA TRP A 17 -4.66 2.93 -6.92
C TRP A 17 -3.26 3.15 -6.35
N TYR A 18 -3.12 3.98 -5.31
CA TYR A 18 -1.82 4.28 -4.71
C TYR A 18 -1.18 3.02 -4.11
N ASN A 19 -1.97 2.19 -3.42
CA ASN A 19 -1.46 1.03 -2.69
C ASN A 19 -1.27 -0.20 -3.57
N ASN A 20 -2.17 -0.44 -4.53
CA ASN A 20 -2.24 -1.70 -5.29
C ASN A 20 -1.76 -1.58 -6.75
N THR A 21 -1.63 -0.38 -7.31
CA THR A 21 -1.31 -0.20 -8.74
C THR A 21 -0.10 0.70 -8.98
N ARG A 22 0.09 1.75 -8.17
CA ARG A 22 1.19 2.72 -8.39
C ARG A 22 2.55 2.10 -8.08
N LEU A 23 3.40 2.01 -9.10
CA LEU A 23 4.81 1.66 -8.93
C LEU A 23 5.61 2.83 -8.36
N HIS A 24 6.47 2.56 -7.37
CA HIS A 24 7.25 3.59 -6.69
C HIS A 24 8.76 3.34 -6.81
N SER A 25 9.51 4.29 -7.38
CA SER A 25 10.95 4.15 -7.63
C SER A 25 11.78 3.92 -6.36
N THR A 26 11.47 4.64 -5.26
CA THR A 26 12.12 4.43 -3.95
C THR A 26 11.82 3.06 -3.33
N LEU A 27 10.74 2.39 -3.76
CA LEU A 27 10.39 1.02 -3.37
C LEU A 27 10.93 -0.01 -4.38
N GLY A 28 11.87 0.38 -5.25
CA GLY A 28 12.42 -0.52 -6.26
C GLY A 28 11.44 -0.83 -7.40
N MET A 29 10.55 0.12 -7.72
CA MET A 29 9.47 -0.06 -8.71
C MET A 29 8.45 -1.13 -8.33
N MET A 30 8.23 -1.34 -7.03
CA MET A 30 7.12 -2.13 -6.48
C MET A 30 5.96 -1.23 -6.08
N THR A 31 4.77 -1.83 -5.95
CA THR A 31 3.64 -1.18 -5.26
C THR A 31 3.89 -1.13 -3.75
N PRO A 32 3.27 -0.18 -3.02
CA PRO A 32 3.37 -0.14 -1.57
C PRO A 32 2.95 -1.44 -0.88
N VAL A 33 1.88 -2.09 -1.36
CA VAL A 33 1.41 -3.36 -0.77
C VAL A 33 2.41 -4.48 -0.96
N GLU A 34 3.00 -4.62 -2.15
CA GLU A 34 4.04 -5.63 -2.38
C GLU A 34 5.27 -5.38 -1.49
N TYR A 35 5.66 -4.11 -1.32
CA TYR A 35 6.78 -3.76 -0.46
C TYR A 35 6.51 -4.13 1.01
N GLU A 36 5.33 -3.81 1.54
CA GLU A 36 4.96 -4.19 2.91
C GLU A 36 4.86 -5.71 3.07
N GLN A 37 4.28 -6.42 2.10
CA GLN A 37 4.20 -7.88 2.12
C GLN A 37 5.60 -8.51 2.17
N ALA A 38 6.53 -8.02 1.35
CA ALA A 38 7.92 -8.48 1.37
C ALA A 38 8.58 -8.18 2.72
N HIS A 39 8.37 -6.99 3.29
CA HIS A 39 8.89 -6.59 4.59
C HIS A 39 8.38 -7.51 5.72
N TYR A 40 7.07 -7.74 5.80
CA TYR A 40 6.48 -8.61 6.81
C TYR A 40 6.85 -10.08 6.61
N ALA A 41 7.00 -10.54 5.36
CA ALA A 41 7.48 -11.90 5.10
C ALA A 41 8.89 -12.12 5.66
N VAL A 42 9.78 -11.10 5.62
CA VAL A 42 11.09 -11.16 6.27
C VAL A 42 10.96 -11.11 7.79
N LEU A 43 10.16 -10.17 8.33
CA LEU A 43 9.96 -10.05 9.79
C LEU A 43 9.37 -11.29 10.44
N ILE A 44 8.49 -12.02 9.75
CA ILE A 44 7.88 -13.26 10.28
C ILE A 44 8.89 -14.43 10.26
N ARG A 45 9.87 -14.39 9.33
CA ARG A 45 10.89 -15.43 9.20
C ARG A 45 12.01 -15.29 10.22
N GLU A 46 12.31 -14.07 10.64
CA GLU A 46 13.26 -13.78 11.71
C GLU A 46 12.52 -13.85 13.06
N PRO A 47 12.85 -14.78 13.98
CA PRO A 47 12.33 -14.69 15.33
C PRO A 47 12.79 -13.36 15.92
N GLN A 48 11.84 -12.59 16.48
CA GLN A 48 12.18 -11.37 17.20
C GLN A 48 13.27 -11.70 18.22
N PRO A 49 14.40 -10.97 18.23
CA PRO A 49 15.42 -11.21 19.25
C PRO A 49 14.78 -10.97 20.60
N VAL A 50 14.82 -12.00 21.45
CA VAL A 50 14.35 -11.97 22.85
C VAL A 50 15.22 -11.06 23.71
#